data_AF-A0A3S4QYR5-F1
#
_entry.id   AF-A0A3S4QYR5-F1
#
_cell.length_a   1.000
_cell.length_b   1.000
_cell.length_c   1.000
_cell.angle_alpha   90.00
_cell.angle_beta   90.00
_cell.angle_gamma   90.00
#
_symmetry.space_group_name_H-M   'P 1'
#
loop_
_entity.id
_entity.type
_entity.pdbx_description
1 polymer ?
#
loop_
_entity_poly.entity_id
_entity_poly.type
_entity_poly.pdbx_seq_one_letter_code
_entity_poly.pdbx_strand_id
1 'polypeptide(L)' 'MERKIIKITHVTGTYIIQVPNGSLNDLKTQLDKCLNDEQAAIVVKGEDGDQFVYPSDLLKNSFISIVDRE' A
#
# COMPACT_ATOMS: atom_id res chain seq x y z
N MET A 1 18.89 8.26 -2.42
CA MET A 1 18.16 7.00 -2.74
C MET A 1 16.69 7.31 -2.48
N GLU A 2 15.91 7.45 -3.55
CA GLU A 2 14.50 7.90 -3.54
C GLU A 2 13.62 6.93 -2.74
N ARG A 3 13.20 7.34 -1.55
CA ARG A 3 12.35 6.53 -0.67
C ARG A 3 10.91 6.80 -1.07
N LYS A 4 10.34 5.97 -1.94
CA LYS A 4 8.92 6.12 -2.30
C LYS A 4 8.02 5.63 -1.16
N ILE A 5 6.91 6.32 -0.94
CA ILE A 5 5.87 5.93 -0.01
C ILE A 5 4.53 5.86 -0.73
N ILE A 6 3.71 4.89 -0.38
CA ILE A 6 2.33 4.76 -0.86
C ILE A 6 1.42 5.30 0.23
N LYS A 7 0.73 6.38 -0.07
CA LYS A 7 -0.26 7.00 0.81
C LYS A 7 -1.65 6.53 0.40
N ILE A 8 -2.33 5.86 1.32
CA ILE A 8 -3.69 5.37 1.15
C ILE A 8 -4.60 6.25 1.99
N THR A 9 -5.48 7.00 1.35
CA THR A 9 -6.45 7.86 2.03
C THR A 9 -7.82 7.19 1.97
N HIS A 10 -8.28 6.72 3.13
CA HIS A 10 -9.60 6.14 3.31
C HIS A 10 -10.48 7.06 4.15
N VAL A 11 -11.80 6.86 4.13
CA VAL A 11 -12.74 7.61 4.99
C VAL A 11 -12.43 7.43 6.49
N THR A 12 -11.83 6.31 6.88
CA THR A 12 -11.44 6.01 8.27
C THR A 12 -10.11 6.62 8.68
N GLY A 13 -9.31 7.12 7.73
CA GLY A 13 -7.97 7.65 8.02
C GLY A 13 -7.01 7.54 6.85
N THR A 14 -5.80 8.07 7.05
CA THR A 14 -4.72 8.01 6.07
C THR A 14 -3.64 7.05 6.54
N TYR A 15 -3.28 6.10 5.68
CA TYR A 15 -2.25 5.11 5.94
C TYR A 15 -1.05 5.35 5.03
N ILE A 16 0.15 5.20 5.57
CA ILE A 16 1.39 5.43 4.82
C ILE A 16 2.18 4.12 4.83
N ILE A 17 2.35 3.55 3.64
CA ILE A 17 3.15 2.37 3.41
C ILE A 17 4.51 2.81 2.90
N GLN A 18 5.56 2.43 3.62
CA GLN A 18 6.92 2.62 3.13
C GLN A 18 7.21 1.59 2.05
N VAL A 19 7.66 2.04 0.87
CA VAL A 19 8.04 1.12 -0.20
C VAL A 19 9.53 0.80 -0.06
N PRO A 20 9.89 -0.46 0.24
CA PRO A 20 11.30 -0.85 0.20
C PRO A 20 11.85 -0.73 -1.22
N ASN A 21 13.13 -0.38 -1.33
CA ASN A 21 13.81 -0.24 -2.61
C ASN A 21 13.68 -1.53 -3.43
N GLY A 22 13.16 -1.41 -4.67
CA GLY A 22 12.91 -2.54 -5.57
C GLY A 22 11.56 -3.24 -5.41
N SER A 23 10.80 -2.96 -4.34
CA SER A 23 9.49 -3.61 -4.09
C SER A 23 8.28 -2.82 -4.59
N LEU A 24 8.49 -1.66 -5.24
CA LEU A 24 7.41 -0.83 -5.80
C LEU A 24 6.56 -1.60 -6.82
N ASN A 25 7.23 -2.36 -7.69
CA ASN A 25 6.54 -3.10 -8.74
C ASN A 25 5.70 -4.25 -8.15
N ASP A 26 6.22 -4.91 -7.13
CA ASP A 26 5.50 -5.98 -6.41
C ASP A 26 4.26 -5.44 -5.70
N LEU A 27 4.39 -4.33 -4.97
CA LEU A 27 3.26 -3.63 -4.32
C LEU A 27 2.20 -3.19 -5.32
N LYS A 28 2.61 -2.68 -6.49
CA LYS A 28 1.69 -2.33 -7.57
C LYS A 28 0.92 -3.55 -8.07
N THR A 29 1.58 -4.68 -8.28
CA THR A 29 0.93 -5.93 -8.71
C THR A 29 -0.04 -6.44 -7.63
N GLN A 30 0.31 -6.36 -6.35
CA GLN A 30 -0.61 -6.74 -5.27
C GLN A 30 -1.83 -5.81 -5.19
N LEU A 31 -1.62 -4.51 -5.38
CA LEU A 31 -2.71 -3.52 -5.52
C LEU A 31 -3.63 -3.85 -6.67
N ASP A 32 -3.07 -4.12 -7.85
CA ASP A 32 -3.84 -4.48 -9.04
C ASP A 32 -4.68 -5.75 -8.81
N LYS A 33 -4.09 -6.78 -8.21
CA LYS A 33 -4.81 -8.01 -7.83
C LYS A 33 -5.93 -7.74 -6.81
N CYS A 34 -5.69 -6.87 -5.83
CA CYS A 34 -6.73 -6.48 -4.88
C CYS A 34 -7.88 -5.71 -5.55
N LEU A 35 -7.57 -4.86 -6.53
CA LEU A 35 -8.58 -4.13 -7.29
C LEU A 35 -9.39 -5.07 -8.20
N ASN A 36 -8.76 -6.13 -8.75
CA ASN A 36 -9.39 -7.14 -9.61
C ASN A 36 -10.08 -8.30 -8.86
N ASP A 37 -10.28 -8.22 -7.54
CA ASP A 37 -10.83 -9.31 -6.70
C ASP A 37 -9.99 -10.60 -6.66
N GLU A 38 -8.75 -10.58 -7.17
CA GLU A 38 -7.85 -11.74 -7.13
C GLU A 38 -7.16 -11.91 -5.78
N GLN A 39 -7.04 -10.85 -4.98
CA GLN A 39 -6.40 -10.86 -3.68
C GLN A 39 -7.28 -10.18 -2.63
N ALA A 40 -7.54 -10.84 -1.50
CA ALA A 40 -8.45 -10.33 -0.47
C ALA A 40 -7.85 -9.21 0.39
N ALA A 41 -6.52 -9.14 0.52
CA ALA A 41 -5.82 -8.13 1.30
C ALA A 41 -4.34 -8.04 0.92
N ILE A 42 -3.73 -6.88 1.11
CA ILE A 42 -2.29 -6.67 1.04
C ILE A 42 -1.75 -6.63 2.45
N VAL A 43 -0.68 -7.37 2.69
CA VAL A 43 0.02 -7.37 3.97
C VAL A 43 1.36 -6.71 3.76
N VAL A 44 1.60 -5.60 4.46
CA VAL A 44 2.89 -4.91 4.42
C VAL A 44 3.49 -4.86 5.81
N LYS A 45 4.76 -5.26 5.92
CA LYS A 45 5.54 -5.10 7.14
C LYS A 45 6.21 -3.73 7.13
N GLY A 46 5.93 -2.92 8.15
CA GLY A 46 6.64 -1.68 8.42
C GLY A 46 8.05 -1.94 8.96
N GLU A 47 8.87 -0.88 9.01
CA GLU A 47 10.24 -0.95 9.55
C GLU A 47 10.29 -1.32 11.04
N ASP A 48 9.25 -1.00 11.81
CA ASP A 48 9.19 -1.28 13.26
C ASP A 48 8.73 -2.72 13.59
N GLY A 49 8.50 -3.55 12.57
CA GLY A 49 7.92 -4.89 12.74
C GLY A 49 6.39 -4.90 12.76
N ASP A 50 5.75 -3.74 12.70
CA ASP A 50 4.30 -3.61 12.51
C ASP A 50 3.84 -4.28 11.22
N GLN A 51 2.76 -5.05 11.30
CA GLN A 51 2.14 -5.68 10.16
C GLN A 51 0.84 -4.96 9.84
N PHE A 52 0.84 -4.24 8.72
CA PHE A 52 -0.33 -3.54 8.22
C PHE A 52 -1.08 -4.43 7.23
N VAL A 53 -2.36 -4.66 7.49
CA VAL A 53 -3.24 -5.43 6.61
C VAL A 53 -4.23 -4.46 5.97
N TYR A 54 -4.16 -4.36 4.65
CA TYR A 54 -5.04 -3.53 3.84
C TYR A 54 -5.99 -4.42 3.05
N PRO A 55 -7.24 -4.61 3.51
CA PRO A 55 -8.21 -5.42 2.78
C PRO A 55 -8.51 -4.79 1.41
N SER A 56 -8.78 -5.64 0.42
CA SER A 56 -9.10 -5.22 -0.94
C SER A 56 -10.29 -4.28 -0.99
N ASP A 57 -11.29 -4.52 -0.16
CA ASP A 57 -12.47 -3.67 -0.02
C ASP A 57 -12.10 -2.24 0.42
N LEU A 58 -11.19 -2.10 1.39
CA LEU A 58 -10.65 -0.81 1.80
C LEU A 58 -9.90 -0.16 0.65
N LEU A 59 -9.04 -0.91 -0.05
CA LEU A 59 -8.23 -0.38 -1.16
C LEU A 59 -9.10 0.12 -2.31
N LYS A 60 -10.16 -0.62 -2.68
CA LYS A 60 -11.13 -0.22 -3.71
C LYS A 60 -11.89 1.06 -3.34
N ASN A 61 -12.13 1.27 -2.05
CA ASN A 61 -12.79 2.45 -1.51
C ASN A 61 -11.81 3.54 -1.02
N SER A 62 -10.51 3.40 -1.30
CA SER A 62 -9.47 4.33 -0.86
C SER A 62 -8.79 5.01 -2.05
N PHE A 63 -8.29 6.21 -1.78
CA PHE A 63 -7.43 6.91 -2.72
C PHE A 63 -5.97 6.56 -2.46
N ILE A 64 -5.35 5.82 -3.39
CA ILE A 64 -3.95 5.40 -3.29
C ILE A 64 -3.08 6.34 -4.14
N SER A 65 -2.04 6.92 -3.54
CA SER A 65 -1.07 7.79 -4.20
C SER A 65 0.35 7.39 -3.86
N ILE A 66 1.22 7.33 -4.86
CA ILE A 66 2.65 7.09 -4.66
C ILE A 66 3.35 8.44 -4.67
N VAL A 67 3.99 8.81 -3.56
CA VAL A 67 4.75 10.06 -3.43
C VAL A 67 6.20 9.75 -3.07
N ASP A 68 7.12 10.62 -3.50
CA ASP A 68 8.51 10.54 -3.06
C ASP A 68 8.61 11.11 -1.64
N ARG A 69 9.36 10.44 -0.77
CA ARG A 69 9.66 10.94 0.57
C ARG A 69 10.86 11.87 0.43
N GLU A 70 10.60 13.18 0.50
CA GLU A 70 11.63 14.23 0.63
C GLU A 70 12.64 13.91 1.75
#